data_AF-A0A3M4QQI4-F1
#
_entry.id   AF-A0A3M4QQI4-F1
#
_cell.length_a   1.000
_cell.length_b   1.000
_cell.length_c   1.000
_cell.angle_alpha   90.00
_cell.angle_beta   90.00
_cell.angle_gamma   90.00
#
_symmetry.space_group_name_H-M   'P 1'
#
loop_
_entity.id
_entity.type
_entity.pdbx_description
1 polymer ?
#
loop_
_entity_poly.entity_id
_entity_poly.type
_entity_poly.pdbx_seq_one_letter_code
_entity_poly.pdbx_strand_id
1 'polypeptide(L)'
;MALIIEDGTGKRDAESYASAEDLVMYAVKFGTVIPAGVPEQEALLRRAALAMDGKTWKGRKMSSEQALAWPRRGVELDCQIKPDNYLPARIQYGQMALAAEIHQDDIDPVEKRKGAVLLDRVEGAVTRQYAAIPSTSNRLLPAAPDRPSATQFADYLQKRGLFAIRA
;
A
#
# COMPACT_ATOMS: atom_id res chain seq x y z
N MET A 1 20.96 -10.13 -5.36
CA MET A 1 20.22 -11.22 -6.01
C MET A 1 18.92 -10.61 -6.48
N ALA A 2 18.59 -10.74 -7.77
CA ALA A 2 17.39 -10.15 -8.34
C ALA A 2 16.14 -10.60 -7.58
N LEU A 3 15.20 -9.67 -7.39
CA LEU A 3 13.91 -9.95 -6.77
C LEU A 3 13.11 -10.98 -7.58
N ILE A 4 12.48 -11.92 -6.87
CA ILE A 4 11.44 -12.76 -7.46
C ILE A 4 10.12 -12.00 -7.37
N ILE A 5 9.54 -11.68 -8.53
CA ILE A 5 8.31 -10.87 -8.63
C ILE A 5 7.07 -11.76 -8.63
N GLU A 6 6.10 -11.42 -7.79
CA GLU A 6 4.76 -11.99 -7.80
C GLU A 6 3.96 -11.49 -9.00
N ASP A 7 3.36 -12.42 -9.75
CA ASP A 7 2.66 -12.18 -11.01
C ASP A 7 1.18 -12.63 -11.00
N GLY A 8 0.64 -12.94 -9.82
CA GLY A 8 -0.72 -13.45 -9.62
C GLY A 8 -0.77 -14.98 -9.50
N THR A 9 0.35 -15.68 -9.63
CA THR A 9 0.42 -17.14 -9.49
C THR A 9 0.55 -17.62 -8.04
N GLY A 10 0.83 -16.72 -7.09
CA GLY A 10 0.99 -17.06 -5.68
C GLY A 10 2.28 -17.83 -5.41
N LYS A 11 3.40 -17.29 -5.87
CA LYS A 11 4.73 -17.91 -5.77
C LYS A 11 5.14 -18.10 -4.31
N ARG A 12 5.84 -19.20 -4.05
CA ARG A 12 6.31 -19.57 -2.70
C ARG A 12 7.51 -18.75 -2.24
N ASP A 13 8.20 -18.14 -3.19
CA ASP A 13 9.49 -17.47 -3.05
C ASP A 13 9.46 -16.02 -3.60
N ALA A 14 8.27 -15.49 -3.90
CA ALA A 14 8.15 -14.08 -4.27
C ALA A 14 8.58 -13.16 -3.13
N GLU A 15 9.33 -12.12 -3.48
CA GLU A 15 9.91 -11.15 -2.55
C GLU A 15 9.30 -9.75 -2.72
N SER A 16 8.66 -9.50 -3.88
CA SER A 16 8.12 -8.19 -4.24
C SER A 16 6.98 -8.31 -5.26
N TYR A 17 6.14 -7.28 -5.37
CA TYR A 17 5.16 -7.10 -6.45
C TYR A 17 5.67 -6.18 -7.57
N ALA A 18 6.80 -5.51 -7.38
CA ALA A 18 7.43 -4.60 -8.34
C ALA A 18 8.95 -4.84 -8.41
N SER A 19 9.55 -4.62 -9.58
CA SER A 19 11.00 -4.69 -9.76
C SER A 19 11.69 -3.39 -9.30
N ALA A 20 13.03 -3.43 -9.19
CA ALA A 20 13.82 -2.22 -8.94
C ALA A 20 13.66 -1.19 -10.09
N GLU A 21 13.56 -1.66 -11.34
CA GLU A 21 13.30 -0.81 -12.50
C GLU A 21 11.93 -0.13 -12.43
N ASP A 22 10.89 -0.85 -12.01
CA ASP A 22 9.56 -0.28 -11.77
C ASP A 22 9.61 0.82 -10.72
N LEU A 23 10.36 0.61 -9.62
CA LEU A 23 10.52 1.60 -8.57
C LEU A 23 11.23 2.85 -9.07
N VAL A 24 12.27 2.71 -9.89
CA VAL A 24 12.97 3.85 -10.51
C VAL A 24 12.03 4.62 -11.43
N MET A 25 11.29 3.92 -12.30
CA MET A 25 10.31 4.57 -13.18
C MET A 25 9.21 5.29 -12.38
N TYR A 26 8.73 4.67 -11.31
CA TYR A 26 7.77 5.28 -10.39
C TYR A 26 8.33 6.55 -9.75
N ALA A 27 9.58 6.50 -9.26
CA ALA A 27 10.25 7.64 -8.64
C ALA A 27 10.39 8.82 -9.59
N VAL A 28 10.82 8.57 -10.83
CA VAL A 28 10.91 9.61 -11.87
C VAL A 28 9.53 10.18 -12.21
N LYS A 29 8.53 9.31 -12.38
CA LYS A 29 7.19 9.72 -12.82
C LYS A 29 6.46 10.57 -11.78
N PHE A 30 6.67 10.31 -10.49
CA PHE A 30 5.93 10.96 -9.40
C PHE A 30 6.80 11.83 -8.49
N GLY A 31 8.08 12.03 -8.82
CA GLY A 31 8.99 12.90 -8.08
C GLY A 31 9.26 12.42 -6.66
N THR A 32 9.31 11.10 -6.44
CA THR A 32 9.63 10.53 -5.12
C THR A 32 11.12 10.23 -5.00
N VAL A 33 11.64 10.31 -3.77
CA VAL A 33 13.05 10.03 -3.48
C VAL A 33 13.19 8.56 -3.12
N ILE A 34 14.17 7.89 -3.72
CA ILE A 34 14.53 6.50 -3.45
C ILE A 34 16.07 6.36 -3.44
N PRO A 35 16.62 5.26 -2.88
CA PRO A 35 18.06 4.99 -2.99
C PRO A 35 18.52 4.87 -4.44
N ALA A 36 19.76 5.27 -4.72
CA ALA A 36 20.34 5.21 -6.07
C ALA A 36 20.76 3.79 -6.50
N GLY A 37 21.20 2.96 -5.54
CA GLY A 37 21.70 1.63 -5.83
C GLY A 37 20.58 0.59 -5.93
N VAL A 38 20.71 -0.30 -6.92
CA VAL A 38 19.77 -1.40 -7.15
C VAL A 38 19.65 -2.32 -5.92
N PRO A 39 20.74 -2.75 -5.24
CA PRO A 39 20.62 -3.58 -4.05
C PRO A 39 19.79 -2.93 -2.93
N GLU A 40 19.94 -1.62 -2.74
CA GLU A 40 19.20 -0.84 -1.75
C GLU A 40 17.73 -0.68 -2.14
N GLN A 41 17.43 -0.48 -3.43
CA GLN A 41 16.06 -0.46 -3.95
C GLN A 41 15.37 -1.82 -3.76
N GLU A 42 16.06 -2.93 -4.03
CA GLU A 42 15.53 -4.27 -3.81
C GLU A 42 15.28 -4.53 -2.32
N ALA A 43 16.20 -4.13 -1.44
CA ALA A 43 16.03 -4.23 0.01
C ALA A 43 14.83 -3.39 0.51
N LEU A 44 14.65 -2.20 -0.06
CA LEU A 44 13.53 -1.31 0.26
C LEU A 44 12.18 -1.93 -0.17
N LEU A 45 12.12 -2.54 -1.35
CA LEU A 45 10.93 -3.26 -1.82
C LEU A 45 10.58 -4.46 -0.93
N ARG A 46 11.58 -5.23 -0.46
CA ARG A 46 11.37 -6.31 0.51
C ARG A 46 10.79 -5.79 1.83
N ARG A 47 11.29 -4.66 2.34
CA ARG A 47 10.76 -4.01 3.55
C ARG A 47 9.31 -3.57 3.36
N ALA A 48 8.98 -2.97 2.21
CA ALA A 48 7.61 -2.59 1.88
C ALA A 48 6.69 -3.83 1.78
N ALA A 49 7.15 -4.92 1.17
CA ALA A 49 6.40 -6.18 1.09
C ALA A 49 6.13 -6.77 2.49
N LEU A 50 7.13 -6.79 3.37
CA LEU A 50 6.96 -7.24 4.76
C LEU A 50 5.95 -6.37 5.52
N ALA A 51 6.01 -5.05 5.35
CA ALA A 51 5.03 -4.13 5.95
C ALA A 51 3.61 -4.32 5.39
N MET A 52 3.48 -4.78 4.14
CA MET A 52 2.19 -5.17 3.55
C MET A 52 1.66 -6.49 4.12
N ASP A 53 2.52 -7.46 4.43
CA ASP A 53 2.11 -8.73 5.03
C ASP A 53 1.45 -8.56 6.40
N GLY A 54 1.83 -7.52 7.16
CA GLY A 54 1.21 -7.16 8.43
C GLY A 54 -0.20 -6.53 8.34
N LYS A 55 -0.72 -6.28 7.14
CA LYS A 55 -2.02 -5.60 6.96
C LYS A 55 -3.20 -6.56 6.90
N THR A 56 -4.38 -6.07 7.30
CA THR A 56 -5.64 -6.83 7.29
C THR A 56 -6.37 -6.68 5.96
N TRP A 57 -6.01 -7.52 5.00
CA TRP A 57 -6.58 -7.54 3.65
C TRP A 57 -7.96 -8.22 3.58
N LYS A 58 -8.80 -7.75 2.65
CA LYS A 58 -10.03 -8.44 2.24
C LYS A 58 -9.73 -9.84 1.69
N GLY A 59 -10.69 -10.74 1.79
CA GLY A 59 -10.53 -12.13 1.35
C GLY A 59 -9.44 -12.87 2.13
N ARG A 60 -9.01 -14.01 1.58
CA ARG A 60 -7.94 -14.86 2.14
C ARG A 60 -6.85 -15.10 1.09
N LYS A 61 -5.61 -15.40 1.50
CA LYS A 61 -4.54 -15.78 0.56
C LYS A 61 -5.06 -16.85 -0.42
N MET A 62 -4.69 -16.74 -1.69
CA MET A 62 -5.10 -17.69 -2.74
C MET A 62 -4.61 -19.10 -2.40
N SER A 63 -3.35 -19.20 -1.97
CA SER A 63 -2.68 -20.43 -1.51
C SER A 63 -2.13 -20.24 -0.08
N SER A 64 -2.06 -21.32 0.71
CA SER A 64 -1.32 -21.30 1.99
C SER A 64 0.18 -21.13 1.80
N GLU A 65 0.68 -21.53 0.62
CA GLU A 65 2.10 -21.64 0.33
C GLU A 65 2.70 -20.39 -0.29
N GLN A 66 1.87 -19.43 -0.73
CA GLN A 66 2.36 -18.19 -1.32
C GLN A 66 3.08 -17.35 -0.26
N ALA A 67 4.21 -16.76 -0.66
CA ALA A 67 5.03 -15.93 0.22
C ALA A 67 4.24 -14.68 0.65
N LEU A 68 3.84 -13.87 -0.32
CA LEU A 68 3.30 -12.53 -0.09
C LEU A 68 1.79 -12.52 0.20
N ALA A 69 1.29 -11.42 0.75
CA ALA A 69 -0.13 -11.22 1.09
C ALA A 69 -1.14 -11.35 -0.06
N TRP A 70 -0.72 -11.01 -1.30
CA TRP A 70 -1.48 -11.14 -2.54
C TRP A 70 -0.81 -12.15 -3.47
N PRO A 71 -1.54 -12.84 -4.36
CA PRO A 71 -2.96 -12.69 -4.70
C PRO A 71 -3.92 -13.28 -3.63
N ARG A 72 -5.22 -13.00 -3.76
CA ARG A 72 -6.23 -13.35 -2.75
C ARG A 72 -7.55 -13.80 -3.38
N ARG A 73 -8.20 -14.77 -2.73
CA ARG A 73 -9.50 -15.32 -3.10
C ARG A 73 -10.64 -14.77 -2.25
N GLY A 74 -11.83 -14.68 -2.86
CA GLY A 74 -13.03 -14.12 -2.21
C GLY A 74 -12.93 -12.62 -1.94
N VAL A 75 -12.23 -11.89 -2.82
CA VAL A 75 -12.14 -10.43 -2.78
C VAL A 75 -13.31 -9.86 -3.57
N GLU A 76 -14.15 -9.05 -2.92
CA GLU A 76 -15.23 -8.32 -3.56
C GLU A 76 -14.90 -6.81 -3.61
N LEU A 77 -14.95 -6.25 -4.82
CA LEU A 77 -14.72 -4.83 -5.11
C LEU A 77 -15.74 -4.35 -6.13
N ASP A 78 -16.36 -3.19 -5.90
CA ASP A 78 -17.42 -2.64 -6.75
C ASP A 78 -18.54 -3.65 -7.06
N CYS A 79 -19.00 -4.35 -6.02
CA CYS A 79 -20.03 -5.40 -6.12
C CYS A 79 -19.66 -6.55 -7.09
N GLN A 80 -18.36 -6.74 -7.37
CA GLN A 80 -17.86 -7.82 -8.21
C GLN A 80 -16.84 -8.65 -7.43
N ILE A 81 -17.05 -9.96 -7.44
CA ILE A 81 -16.06 -10.93 -7.00
C ILE A 81 -14.94 -10.95 -8.02
N LYS A 82 -13.71 -10.73 -7.56
CA LYS A 82 -12.51 -10.77 -8.40
C LYS A 82 -11.96 -12.20 -8.51
N PRO A 83 -11.31 -12.55 -9.63
CA PRO A 83 -10.63 -13.84 -9.78
C PRO A 83 -9.60 -14.09 -8.66
N ASP A 84 -9.39 -15.35 -8.31
CA ASP A 84 -8.49 -15.71 -7.20
C ASP A 84 -7.02 -15.34 -7.46
N ASN A 85 -6.61 -15.31 -8.74
CA ASN A 85 -5.29 -14.89 -9.21
C ASN A 85 -5.21 -13.37 -9.50
N TYR A 86 -6.24 -12.60 -9.13
CA TYR A 86 -6.25 -11.16 -9.36
C TYR A 86 -5.17 -10.48 -8.51
N LEU A 87 -4.18 -9.91 -9.19
CA LEU A 87 -3.18 -9.03 -8.60
C LEU A 87 -3.52 -7.57 -8.96
N PRO A 88 -4.08 -6.78 -8.02
CA PRO A 88 -4.49 -5.42 -8.33
C PRO A 88 -3.28 -4.51 -8.59
N ALA A 89 -3.34 -3.66 -9.62
CA ALA A 89 -2.29 -2.67 -9.89
C ALA A 89 -2.03 -1.75 -8.68
N ARG A 90 -3.05 -1.49 -7.86
CA ARG A 90 -2.94 -0.72 -6.61
C ARG A 90 -2.08 -1.41 -5.54
N ILE A 91 -1.93 -2.73 -5.58
CA ILE A 91 -1.01 -3.46 -4.70
C ILE A 91 0.44 -3.20 -5.14
N GLN A 92 0.70 -3.23 -6.45
CA GLN A 92 2.02 -2.89 -7.00
C GLN A 92 2.39 -1.42 -6.77
N TYR A 93 1.53 -0.48 -7.18
CA TYR A 93 1.73 0.95 -6.93
C TYR A 93 1.80 1.27 -5.44
N GLY A 94 0.98 0.61 -4.63
CA GLY A 94 1.01 0.78 -3.19
C GLY A 94 2.32 0.30 -2.55
N GLN A 95 2.92 -0.79 -3.05
CA GLN A 95 4.23 -1.22 -2.60
C GLN A 95 5.31 -0.19 -2.96
N MET A 96 5.30 0.34 -4.19
CA MET A 96 6.28 1.35 -4.62
C MET A 96 6.12 2.67 -3.84
N ALA A 97 4.87 3.11 -3.62
CA ALA A 97 4.57 4.26 -2.76
C ALA A 97 5.06 4.01 -1.32
N LEU A 98 4.80 2.83 -0.76
CA LEU A 98 5.23 2.48 0.60
C LEU A 98 6.74 2.39 0.71
N ALA A 99 7.43 1.89 -0.33
CA ALA A 99 8.88 1.87 -0.40
C ALA A 99 9.44 3.29 -0.35
N ALA A 100 8.91 4.21 -1.16
CA ALA A 100 9.31 5.61 -1.13
C ALA A 100 9.04 6.29 0.23
N GLU A 101 7.86 6.02 0.83
CA GLU A 101 7.52 6.51 2.18
C GLU A 101 8.50 6.00 3.24
N ILE A 102 8.81 4.70 3.24
CA ILE A 102 9.80 4.11 4.15
C ILE A 102 11.18 4.76 3.97
N HIS A 103 11.60 4.98 2.73
CA HIS A 103 12.88 5.63 2.48
C HIS A 103 12.90 7.08 2.96
N GLN A 104 11.82 7.81 2.73
CA GLN A 104 11.67 9.18 3.24
C GLN A 104 11.78 9.21 4.78
N ASP A 105 11.09 8.29 5.46
CA ASP A 105 11.17 8.16 6.93
C ASP A 105 12.59 7.82 7.41
N ASP A 106 13.33 6.99 6.66
CA ASP A 106 14.71 6.61 6.99
C ASP A 106 15.68 7.80 6.88
N ILE A 107 15.50 8.67 5.88
CA ILE A 107 16.38 9.83 5.65
C ILE A 107 15.93 11.09 6.41
N ASP A 108 14.70 11.11 6.91
CA ASP A 108 14.18 12.23 7.68
C ASP A 108 15.06 12.46 8.92
N PRO A 109 15.56 13.71 9.14
CA PRO A 109 16.28 14.08 10.35
C PRO A 109 15.48 13.69 11.60
N VAL A 110 16.17 13.28 12.66
CA VAL A 110 15.53 12.82 13.90
C VAL A 110 14.56 13.87 14.46
N GLU A 111 14.85 15.15 14.27
CA GLU A 111 14.02 16.29 14.69
C GLU A 111 12.70 16.40 13.91
N LYS A 112 12.64 15.83 12.70
CA LYS A 112 11.43 15.79 11.86
C LYS A 112 10.66 14.48 11.99
N ARG A 113 11.29 13.41 12.49
CA ARG A 113 10.63 12.13 12.74
C ARG A 113 9.55 12.31 13.80
N LYS A 114 8.29 12.26 13.37
CA LYS A 114 7.15 12.27 14.28
C LYS A 114 7.05 10.89 14.93
N GLY A 115 7.05 10.84 16.26
CA GLY A 115 6.74 9.61 16.99
C GLY A 115 5.30 9.14 16.74
N ALA A 116 4.90 8.02 17.37
CA ALA A 116 3.51 7.57 17.32
C ALA A 116 2.57 8.71 17.74
N VAL A 117 1.54 8.98 16.94
CA VAL A 117 0.51 9.97 17.29
C VAL A 117 -0.24 9.43 18.50
N LEU A 118 0.12 9.91 19.70
CA LEU A 118 -0.48 9.47 20.97
C LEU A 118 -1.89 10.03 21.16
N LEU A 119 -2.18 11.17 20.56
CA LEU A 119 -3.45 11.87 20.63
C LEU A 119 -3.56 12.79 19.42
N ASP A 120 -4.60 12.61 18.61
CA ASP A 120 -5.02 13.62 17.64
C ASP A 120 -6.39 14.13 18.10
N ARG A 121 -6.39 15.28 18.79
CA ARG A 121 -7.59 15.95 19.28
C ARG A 121 -7.72 17.27 18.55
N VAL A 122 -8.75 17.39 17.70
CA VAL A 122 -9.12 18.64 17.05
C VAL A 122 -10.02 19.42 18.02
N GLU A 123 -9.45 20.29 18.84
CA GLU A 123 -10.24 21.25 19.63
C GLU A 123 -10.41 22.57 18.87
N GLY A 124 -11.65 23.05 18.79
CA GLY A 124 -12.01 24.32 18.14
C GLY A 124 -12.61 24.13 16.75
N ALA A 125 -13.92 24.29 16.65
CA ALA A 125 -14.66 24.26 15.39
C ALA A 125 -14.09 25.26 14.37
N VAL A 126 -13.42 24.77 13.34
CA VAL A 126 -13.47 25.45 12.05
C VAL A 126 -14.79 25.03 11.43
N THR A 127 -15.80 25.92 11.45
CA THR A 127 -16.98 25.77 10.61
C THR A 127 -16.54 25.88 9.15
N ARG A 128 -16.26 24.72 8.56
CA ARG A 128 -15.97 24.55 7.15
C ARG A 128 -17.13 23.79 6.53
N GLN A 129 -18.06 24.52 5.91
CA GLN A 129 -19.12 23.94 5.10
C GLN A 129 -18.58 23.69 3.70
N TYR A 130 -18.21 22.44 3.42
CA TYR A 130 -18.02 21.97 2.06
C TYR A 130 -19.39 21.52 1.52
N ALA A 131 -19.63 21.66 0.21
CA ALA A 131 -20.76 21.01 -0.42
C ALA A 131 -20.73 19.52 -0.07
N ALA A 132 -21.88 18.93 0.25
CA ALA A 132 -21.98 17.49 0.40
C ALA A 132 -21.62 16.85 -0.95
N ILE A 133 -20.36 16.43 -1.10
CA ILE A 133 -20.08 15.32 -1.99
C ILE A 133 -20.73 14.15 -1.28
N PRO A 134 -21.80 13.55 -1.81
CA PRO A 134 -22.41 12.43 -1.14
C PRO A 134 -21.32 11.35 -1.03
N SER A 135 -20.96 10.98 0.21
CA SER A 135 -20.09 9.84 0.46
C SER A 135 -20.86 8.53 0.22
N THR A 136 -21.46 8.42 -0.95
CA THR A 136 -22.19 7.25 -1.44
C THR A 136 -21.47 6.59 -2.60
N SER A 137 -20.22 6.97 -2.88
CA SER A 137 -19.45 6.20 -3.83
C SER A 137 -18.90 4.96 -3.12
N ASN A 138 -19.68 3.88 -3.17
CA ASN A 138 -19.20 2.50 -3.08
C ASN A 138 -18.33 2.14 -4.31
N ARG A 139 -17.72 3.15 -4.93
CA ARG A 139 -16.97 3.12 -6.17
C ARG A 139 -15.50 3.09 -5.78
N LEU A 140 -14.74 2.18 -6.39
CA LEU A 140 -13.28 2.19 -6.35
C LEU A 140 -12.80 3.61 -6.63
N LEU A 141 -11.91 4.13 -5.78
CA LEU A 141 -11.20 5.36 -6.12
C LEU A 141 -10.49 5.12 -7.47
N PRO A 142 -10.33 6.13 -8.34
CA PRO A 142 -9.49 5.97 -9.53
C PRO A 142 -8.06 5.65 -9.10
N ALA A 143 -7.41 4.69 -9.78
CA ALA A 143 -6.02 4.35 -9.54
C ALA A 143 -5.16 5.58 -9.89
N ALA A 144 -4.91 6.42 -8.90
CA ALA A 144 -4.05 7.58 -8.96
C ALA A 144 -2.72 7.13 -8.36
N PRO A 145 -1.72 6.73 -9.18
CA PRO A 145 -0.54 6.03 -8.69
C PRO A 145 0.37 6.94 -7.84
N ASP A 146 0.23 8.25 -7.96
CA ASP A 146 0.88 9.30 -7.16
C ASP A 146 0.39 9.37 -5.70
N ARG A 147 -0.70 8.67 -5.36
CA ARG A 147 -1.27 8.72 -4.02
C ARG A 147 -0.45 7.91 -3.01
N PRO A 148 -0.44 8.32 -1.72
CA PRO A 148 0.19 7.57 -0.65
C PRO A 148 -0.26 6.12 -0.59
N SER A 149 0.61 5.25 -0.10
CA SER A 149 0.37 3.81 -0.01
C SER A 149 -0.94 3.48 0.71
N ALA A 150 -1.27 4.22 1.77
CA ALA A 150 -2.52 4.09 2.52
C ALA A 150 -3.77 4.26 1.62
N THR A 151 -3.73 5.20 0.66
CA THR A 151 -4.82 5.42 -0.30
C THR A 151 -4.86 4.32 -1.35
N GLN A 152 -3.70 3.79 -1.77
CA GLN A 152 -3.65 2.65 -2.68
C GLN A 152 -4.30 1.41 -2.07
N PHE A 153 -4.05 1.17 -0.78
CA PHE A 153 -4.52 0.00 -0.08
C PHE A 153 -5.95 0.10 0.44
N ALA A 154 -6.50 1.31 0.59
CA ALA A 154 -7.76 1.57 1.29
C ALA A 154 -8.87 0.58 0.88
N ASP A 155 -9.16 0.45 -0.41
CA ASP A 155 -10.24 -0.41 -0.91
C ASP A 155 -10.01 -1.91 -0.73
N TYR A 156 -8.77 -2.32 -0.46
CA TYR A 156 -8.35 -3.70 -0.29
C TYR A 156 -8.24 -4.13 1.18
N LEU A 157 -8.30 -3.19 2.12
CA LEU A 157 -8.30 -3.47 3.55
C LEU A 157 -9.71 -3.82 4.03
N GLN A 158 -9.81 -4.71 5.01
CA GLN A 158 -11.11 -5.12 5.60
C GLN A 158 -11.87 -3.93 6.19
N LYS A 159 -11.16 -2.99 6.82
CA LYS A 159 -11.74 -1.82 7.47
C LYS A 159 -11.35 -0.49 6.82
N ARG A 160 -10.85 -0.47 5.58
CA ARG A 160 -10.29 0.74 4.91
C ARG A 160 -9.32 1.57 5.79
N GLY A 161 -8.59 0.93 6.71
CA GLY A 161 -7.71 1.62 7.66
C GLY A 161 -8.39 2.21 8.91
N LEU A 162 -9.71 1.98 9.10
CA LEU A 162 -10.42 2.32 10.33
C LEU A 162 -10.11 1.31 11.44
N PHE A 163 -9.54 1.79 12.53
CA PHE A 163 -9.38 1.02 13.76
C PHE A 163 -10.55 1.34 14.69
N ALA A 164 -11.15 0.30 15.29
CA ALA A 164 -12.11 0.52 16.35
C ALA A 164 -11.34 0.99 17.60
N ILE A 165 -11.54 2.24 18.01
CA ILE A 165 -11.06 2.72 19.31
C ILE A 165 -12.01 2.13 20.35
N ARG A 166 -11.50 1.26 21.24
CA ARG A 166 -12.26 0.83 22.41
C ARG A 166 -12.34 2.04 23.36
N ALA A 167 -13.57 2.46 23.66
CA ALA A 167 -13.86 3.41 24.74
C ALA A 167 -13.62 2.75 26.11
#